data_AF-A0A510ISP0-F1
#
_entry.id   AF-A0A510ISP0-F1
#
_cell.length_a   1.000
_cell.length_b   1.000
_cell.length_c   1.000
_cell.angle_alpha   90.00
_cell.angle_beta   90.00
_cell.angle_gamma   90.00
#
_symmetry.space_group_name_H-M   'P 1'
#
loop_
_entity.id
_entity.type
_entity.pdbx_description
1 polymer ?
#
loop_
_entity_poly.entity_id
_entity_poly.type
_entity_poly.pdbx_seq_one_letter_code
_entity_poly.pdbx_strand_id
1 'polypeptide(L)'
;MAKKYIYIPINSDEMQEFAKDLAGAWNIPVNQILANKVTSGVGKAMYRWVDKCLSKLTPSDTLYIVTHGTGAPDGKMIGAQRNSGKNKQKKVYVKGMAQWQGGEWKTYTPTQLASTLVKEGLPANFVDLHVCACGSGYDGSELRPWAQRLLQQMGSSYRSLQVTGYRGWFSCSTTRVCIKVGTKFYPLEDRAVTFSLGN
;
A
#
# COMPACT_ATOMS: atom_id res chain seq x y z
N MET A 1 -14.67 18.14 1.33
CA MET A 1 -15.14 16.92 0.65
C MET A 1 -14.05 15.87 0.82
N ALA A 2 -14.40 14.69 1.32
CA ALA A 2 -13.46 13.57 1.49
C ALA A 2 -12.86 13.16 0.15
N LYS A 3 -11.54 13.00 0.07
CA LYS A 3 -10.84 12.53 -1.13
C LYS A 3 -10.19 11.18 -0.89
N LYS A 4 -9.96 10.45 -1.98
CA LYS A 4 -9.29 9.15 -1.99
C LYS A 4 -7.90 9.28 -2.57
N TYR A 5 -6.87 8.84 -1.86
CA TYR A 5 -5.48 8.90 -2.31
C TYR A 5 -4.88 7.50 -2.37
N ILE A 6 -3.99 7.28 -3.32
CA ILE A 6 -3.19 6.05 -3.42
C ILE A 6 -1.77 6.39 -3.05
N TYR A 7 -1.18 5.71 -2.08
CA TYR A 7 0.22 5.88 -1.72
C TYR A 7 1.05 4.65 -2.12
N ILE A 8 2.16 4.91 -2.80
CA ILE A 8 3.10 3.89 -3.26
C ILE A 8 4.40 4.00 -2.44
N PRO A 9 4.59 3.17 -1.39
CA PRO A 9 5.78 3.20 -0.55
C PRO A 9 7.06 2.71 -1.24
N ILE A 10 6.91 2.02 -2.37
CA ILE A 10 7.99 1.53 -3.24
C ILE A 10 7.67 2.01 -4.65
N ASN A 11 8.12 3.22 -4.96
CA ASN A 11 7.87 3.87 -6.24
C ASN A 11 8.62 3.17 -7.38
N SER A 12 8.00 2.14 -7.94
CA SER A 12 8.51 1.34 -9.05
C SER A 12 7.53 1.38 -10.22
N ASP A 13 7.99 1.01 -11.43
CA ASP A 13 7.16 1.11 -12.63
C ASP A 13 5.96 0.17 -12.56
N GLU A 14 6.14 -1.04 -12.01
CA GLU A 14 5.07 -1.99 -11.75
C GLU A 14 4.03 -1.42 -10.76
N MET A 15 4.48 -0.83 -9.64
CA MET A 15 3.56 -0.29 -8.65
C MET A 15 2.84 0.97 -9.14
N GLN A 16 3.48 1.77 -9.99
CA GLN A 16 2.85 2.89 -10.67
C GLN A 16 1.76 2.44 -11.65
N GLU A 17 1.99 1.36 -12.41
CA GLU A 17 0.97 0.77 -13.28
C GLU A 17 -0.21 0.24 -12.46
N PHE A 18 0.07 -0.52 -11.39
CA PHE A 18 -0.97 -1.04 -10.51
C PHE A 18 -1.79 0.06 -9.84
N ALA A 19 -1.15 1.13 -9.38
CA ALA A 19 -1.84 2.29 -8.80
C ALA A 19 -2.70 3.03 -9.83
N LYS A 20 -2.28 3.12 -11.10
CA LYS A 20 -3.09 3.71 -12.17
C LYS A 20 -4.31 2.87 -12.49
N ASP A 21 -4.19 1.54 -12.51
CA ASP A 21 -5.33 0.65 -12.69
C ASP A 21 -6.35 0.80 -11.55
N LEU A 22 -5.86 0.82 -10.31
CA LEU A 22 -6.68 1.05 -9.12
C LEU A 22 -7.37 2.42 -9.17
N ALA A 23 -6.63 3.45 -9.59
CA ALA A 23 -7.14 4.80 -9.74
C ALA A 23 -8.22 4.88 -10.82
N GLY A 24 -8.01 4.22 -11.96
CA GLY A 24 -9.00 4.13 -13.04
C GLY A 24 -10.30 3.48 -12.56
N ALA A 25 -10.20 2.35 -11.88
CA ALA A 25 -11.37 1.60 -11.43
C ALA A 25 -12.20 2.34 -10.36
N TRP A 26 -11.55 3.17 -9.54
CA TRP A 26 -12.22 3.96 -8.50
C TRP A 26 -12.44 5.42 -8.87
N ASN A 27 -12.15 5.80 -10.12
CA ASN A 27 -12.22 7.18 -10.60
C ASN A 27 -11.44 8.17 -9.72
N ILE A 28 -10.25 7.75 -9.26
CA ILE A 28 -9.33 8.59 -8.49
C ILE A 28 -8.45 9.35 -9.48
N PRO A 29 -8.39 10.70 -9.41
CA PRO A 29 -7.47 11.49 -10.22
C PRO A 29 -6.00 11.06 -10.06
N VAL A 30 -5.25 11.03 -11.16
CA VAL A 30 -3.83 10.62 -11.17
C VAL A 30 -2.95 11.49 -10.25
N ASN A 31 -3.30 12.76 -10.05
CA ASN A 31 -2.60 13.65 -9.12
C ASN A 31 -2.84 13.32 -7.64
N GLN A 32 -3.71 12.34 -7.33
CA GLN A 32 -3.92 11.77 -6.00
C GLN A 32 -3.15 10.44 -5.81
N ILE A 33 -2.31 10.06 -6.77
CA ILE A 33 -1.29 9.01 -6.60
C ILE A 33 -0.04 9.66 -6.01
N LEU A 34 0.23 9.32 -4.76
CA LEU A 34 1.29 9.86 -3.93
C LEU A 34 2.45 8.87 -3.88
N ALA A 35 3.67 9.36 -4.12
CA ALA A 35 4.88 8.57 -3.96
C ALA A 35 6.05 9.52 -3.71
N ASN A 36 7.03 9.07 -2.92
CA ASN A 36 8.29 9.78 -2.86
C ASN A 36 9.04 9.56 -4.18
N LYS A 37 9.29 10.65 -4.92
CA LYS A 37 9.95 10.59 -6.24
C LYS A 37 11.41 10.15 -6.14
N VAL A 38 12.05 10.33 -4.97
CA VAL A 38 13.42 9.89 -4.74
C VAL A 38 13.43 8.60 -3.93
N THR A 39 13.95 7.53 -4.54
CA THR A 39 13.81 6.17 -4.00
C THR A 39 14.87 5.80 -2.95
N SER A 40 16.00 6.50 -2.91
CA SER A 40 17.11 6.30 -1.95
C SER A 40 18.02 7.53 -1.79
N GLY A 41 18.93 7.49 -0.80
CA GLY A 41 20.01 8.46 -0.64
C GLY A 41 19.62 9.82 -0.07
N VAL A 42 20.56 10.77 -0.12
CA VAL A 42 20.44 12.14 0.44
C VAL A 42 19.27 12.90 -0.19
N GLY A 43 19.02 12.72 -1.50
CA GLY A 43 17.89 13.34 -2.18
C GLY A 43 16.53 12.95 -1.59
N LYS A 44 16.40 11.72 -1.08
CA LYS A 44 15.16 11.28 -0.41
C LYS A 44 14.96 11.98 0.92
N ALA A 45 16.03 12.15 1.70
CA ALA A 45 15.98 12.88 2.96
C ALA A 45 15.61 14.36 2.72
N MET A 46 16.19 14.97 1.68
CA MET A 46 15.86 16.33 1.27
C MET A 46 14.41 16.46 0.79
N TYR A 47 13.91 15.52 -0.03
CA TYR A 47 12.50 15.53 -0.45
C TYR A 47 11.55 15.39 0.73
N ARG A 48 11.87 14.55 1.73
CA ARG A 48 11.09 14.45 2.98
C ARG A 48 11.14 15.70 3.85
N TRP A 49 12.14 16.56 3.65
CA TRP A 49 12.26 17.82 4.37
C TRP A 49 11.47 18.94 3.69
N VAL A 50 11.46 18.95 2.34
CA VAL A 50 10.85 20.02 1.54
C VAL A 50 9.40 19.72 1.15
N ASP A 51 9.07 18.47 0.80
CA ASP A 51 7.75 18.09 0.27
C ASP A 51 7.36 16.67 0.72
N LYS A 52 6.84 16.59 1.94
CA LYS A 52 6.30 15.36 2.53
C LYS A 52 5.03 14.95 1.79
N CYS A 53 5.10 13.90 0.95
CA CYS A 53 4.03 13.56 0.03
C CYS A 53 2.66 13.23 0.68
N LEU A 54 2.61 12.91 1.98
CA LEU A 54 1.36 12.65 2.72
C LEU A 54 0.88 13.85 3.57
N SER A 55 1.67 14.93 3.64
CA SER A 55 1.42 16.07 4.55
C SER A 55 0.16 16.88 4.27
N LYS A 56 -0.40 16.76 3.07
CA LYS A 56 -1.62 17.49 2.66
C LYS A 56 -2.91 16.69 2.88
N LEU A 57 -2.79 15.45 3.36
CA LEU A 57 -3.97 14.66 3.71
C LEU A 57 -4.72 15.30 4.87
N THR A 58 -6.01 15.08 4.92
CA THR A 58 -6.89 15.53 6.00
C THR A 58 -7.55 14.33 6.69
N PRO A 59 -8.09 14.47 7.90
CA PRO A 59 -8.77 13.38 8.60
C PRO A 59 -9.97 12.78 7.86
N SER A 60 -10.57 13.53 6.94
CA SER A 60 -11.70 13.05 6.13
C SER A 60 -11.26 12.28 4.88
N ASP A 61 -9.97 12.25 4.56
CA ASP A 61 -9.48 11.55 3.37
C ASP A 61 -9.24 10.06 3.65
N THR A 62 -9.35 9.24 2.60
CA THR A 62 -8.99 7.81 2.62
C THR A 62 -7.64 7.61 1.94
N LEU A 63 -6.73 6.86 2.56
CA LEU A 63 -5.41 6.55 2.01
C LEU A 63 -5.26 5.05 1.72
N TYR A 64 -5.11 4.68 0.46
CA TYR A 64 -4.84 3.32 0.00
C TYR A 64 -3.34 3.09 -0.21
N ILE A 65 -2.71 2.30 0.65
CA ILE A 65 -1.29 1.91 0.52
C ILE A 65 -1.19 0.70 -0.40
N VAL A 66 -0.55 0.87 -1.55
CA VAL A 66 -0.42 -0.16 -2.58
C VAL A 66 0.96 -0.81 -2.55
N THR A 67 1.00 -2.12 -2.33
CA THR A 67 2.23 -2.92 -2.36
C THR A 67 1.88 -4.41 -2.45
N HIS A 68 2.82 -5.27 -2.83
CA HIS A 68 2.59 -6.71 -2.77
C HIS A 68 2.60 -7.23 -1.33
N GLY A 69 1.79 -8.24 -1.07
CA GLY A 69 1.78 -9.02 0.16
C GLY A 69 1.95 -10.51 -0.14
N THR A 70 1.98 -11.34 0.89
CA THR A 70 2.19 -12.79 0.75
C THR A 70 0.95 -13.52 0.22
N GLY A 71 -0.23 -12.90 0.26
CA GLY A 71 -1.50 -13.56 -0.09
C GLY A 71 -1.94 -14.63 0.91
N ALA A 72 -1.28 -14.72 2.05
CA ALA A 72 -1.44 -15.75 3.08
C ALA A 72 -1.38 -15.12 4.49
N PRO A 73 -1.93 -15.80 5.53
CA PRO A 73 -1.71 -15.43 6.93
C PRO A 73 -0.22 -15.44 7.32
N ASP A 74 0.09 -14.92 8.51
CA ASP A 74 1.43 -14.96 9.13
C ASP A 74 2.56 -14.27 8.32
N GLY A 75 2.21 -13.49 7.29
CA GLY A 75 3.17 -12.71 6.52
C GLY A 75 3.91 -11.69 7.40
N LYS A 76 5.24 -11.76 7.48
CA LYS A 76 6.05 -10.83 8.30
C LYS A 76 6.29 -9.49 7.61
N MET A 77 6.27 -9.47 6.28
CA MET A 77 6.65 -8.33 5.45
C MET A 77 5.72 -8.16 4.26
N ILE A 78 5.58 -6.92 3.81
CA ILE A 78 5.01 -6.56 2.50
C ILE A 78 6.08 -5.82 1.70
N GLY A 79 5.97 -5.80 0.38
CA GLY A 79 7.03 -5.23 -0.45
C GLY A 79 6.73 -5.20 -1.94
N ALA A 80 7.72 -4.80 -2.72
CA ALA A 80 7.67 -4.79 -4.17
C ALA A 80 9.11 -4.72 -4.71
N GLN A 81 9.27 -5.05 -5.99
CA GLN A 81 10.51 -4.80 -6.72
C GLN A 81 10.69 -3.29 -6.90
N ARG A 82 11.85 -2.76 -6.49
CA ARG A 82 12.26 -1.37 -6.78
C ARG A 82 13.28 -1.34 -7.90
N ASN A 83 13.29 -0.25 -8.66
CA ASN A 83 14.40 0.08 -9.55
C ASN A 83 15.66 0.37 -8.72
N SER A 84 16.75 -0.39 -8.95
CA SER A 84 18.02 -0.26 -8.20
C SER A 84 19.22 -0.39 -9.13
N GLY A 85 19.94 0.71 -9.37
CA GLY A 85 21.14 0.72 -10.22
C GLY A 85 20.90 0.13 -11.61
N LYS A 86 21.64 -0.93 -11.95
CA LYS A 86 21.50 -1.70 -13.20
C LYS A 86 20.28 -2.64 -13.19
N ASN A 87 19.74 -2.97 -12.01
CA ASN A 87 18.56 -3.81 -11.85
C ASN A 87 17.30 -2.94 -11.94
N LYS A 88 17.00 -2.46 -13.14
CA LYS A 88 15.73 -1.78 -13.43
C LYS A 88 14.66 -2.80 -13.78
N GLN A 89 13.43 -2.52 -13.39
CA GLN A 89 12.27 -3.25 -13.85
C GLN A 89 12.09 -3.03 -15.35
N LYS A 90 11.69 -4.09 -16.04
CA LYS A 90 11.31 -4.06 -17.44
C LYS A 90 10.04 -4.87 -17.62
N LYS A 91 9.12 -4.33 -18.42
CA LYS A 91 7.94 -5.06 -18.86
C LYS A 91 8.34 -5.93 -20.05
N VAL A 92 8.17 -7.23 -19.91
CA VAL A 92 8.42 -8.21 -20.97
C VAL A 92 7.14 -8.98 -21.26
N TYR A 93 7.01 -9.51 -22.47
CA TYR A 93 5.86 -10.32 -22.85
C TYR A 93 6.29 -11.78 -22.95
N VAL A 94 5.76 -12.62 -22.06
CA VAL A 94 6.03 -14.07 -22.04
C VAL A 94 4.74 -14.77 -22.40
N LYS A 95 4.74 -15.52 -23.51
CA LYS A 95 3.53 -16.19 -24.05
C LYS A 95 2.33 -15.23 -24.23
N GLY A 96 2.61 -14.01 -24.71
CA GLY A 96 1.60 -12.97 -24.93
C GLY A 96 1.11 -12.25 -23.67
N MET A 97 1.56 -12.64 -22.47
CA MET A 97 1.20 -11.98 -21.22
C MET A 97 2.31 -11.05 -20.75
N ALA A 98 1.95 -9.83 -20.37
CA ALA A 98 2.88 -8.88 -19.78
C ALA A 98 3.34 -9.38 -18.40
N GLN A 99 4.65 -9.35 -18.17
CA GLN A 99 5.30 -9.70 -16.91
C GLN A 99 6.38 -8.66 -16.58
N TRP A 100 6.50 -8.30 -15.31
CA TRP A 100 7.58 -7.46 -14.83
C TRP A 100 8.76 -8.33 -14.42
N GLN A 101 9.95 -7.97 -14.90
CA GLN A 101 11.22 -8.63 -14.56
C GLN A 101 12.25 -7.60 -14.12
N GLY A 102 13.22 -8.03 -13.30
CA GLY A 102 14.28 -7.17 -12.79
C GLY A 102 13.90 -6.51 -11.46
N GLY A 103 14.59 -5.44 -11.09
CA GLY A 103 14.41 -4.80 -9.79
C GLY A 103 15.07 -5.57 -8.63
N GLU A 104 15.04 -4.94 -7.46
CA GLU A 104 15.51 -5.50 -6.20
C GLU A 104 14.34 -5.52 -5.21
N TRP A 105 14.17 -6.59 -4.44
CA TRP A 105 13.07 -6.66 -3.50
C TRP A 105 13.28 -5.68 -2.35
N LYS A 106 12.33 -4.75 -2.17
CA LYS A 106 12.28 -3.90 -0.99
C LYS A 106 11.06 -4.29 -0.17
N THR A 107 11.28 -4.47 1.13
CA THR A 107 10.23 -4.86 2.07
C THR A 107 10.06 -3.86 3.19
N TYR A 108 8.89 -3.94 3.83
CA TYR A 108 8.59 -3.28 5.08
C TYR A 108 7.97 -4.28 6.05
N THR A 109 8.48 -4.31 7.27
CA THR A 109 7.71 -4.77 8.44
C THR A 109 6.67 -3.71 8.82
N PRO A 110 5.67 -4.03 9.68
CA PRO A 110 4.72 -3.04 10.18
C PRO A 110 5.40 -1.81 10.79
N THR A 111 6.43 -2.01 11.62
CA THR A 111 7.20 -0.93 12.25
C THR A 111 7.91 -0.06 11.22
N GLN A 112 8.52 -0.67 10.19
CA GLN A 112 9.23 0.08 9.15
C GLN A 112 8.27 0.90 8.27
N LEU A 113 7.08 0.37 7.98
CA LEU A 113 6.06 1.12 7.25
C LEU A 113 5.50 2.26 8.11
N ALA A 114 5.18 2.02 9.38
CA ALA A 114 4.74 3.05 10.33
C ALA A 114 5.74 4.22 10.38
N SER A 115 7.03 3.92 10.57
CA SER A 115 8.10 4.93 10.53
C SER A 115 8.16 5.66 9.18
N THR A 116 7.91 4.96 8.08
CA THR A 116 7.88 5.55 6.74
C THR A 116 6.71 6.52 6.58
N LEU A 117 5.49 6.14 6.99
CA LEU A 117 4.30 7.01 6.92
C LEU A 117 4.49 8.30 7.70
N VAL A 118 5.05 8.22 8.91
CA VAL A 118 5.42 9.40 9.72
C VAL A 118 6.44 10.28 8.98
N LYS A 119 7.49 9.68 8.41
CA LYS A 119 8.53 10.41 7.67
C LYS A 119 8.02 11.05 6.38
N GLU A 120 7.05 10.43 5.70
CA GLU A 120 6.38 11.01 4.54
C GLU A 120 5.27 12.01 4.92
N GLY A 121 5.05 12.24 6.22
CA GLY A 121 4.22 13.32 6.75
C GLY A 121 2.75 13.00 6.98
N LEU A 122 2.39 11.73 7.20
CA LEU A 122 0.99 11.40 7.52
C LEU A 122 0.54 12.18 8.79
N PRO A 123 -0.54 12.98 8.72
CA PRO A 123 -1.01 13.78 9.85
C PRO A 123 -1.44 12.92 11.05
N ALA A 124 -1.08 13.32 12.27
CA ALA A 124 -1.36 12.55 13.49
C ALA A 124 -2.87 12.32 13.76
N ASN A 125 -3.72 13.16 13.21
CA ASN A 125 -5.18 13.05 13.28
C ASN A 125 -5.81 12.31 12.08
N PHE A 126 -5.00 11.67 11.22
CA PHE A 126 -5.50 10.89 10.10
C PHE A 126 -6.31 9.67 10.57
N VAL A 127 -7.38 9.35 9.84
CA VAL A 127 -8.38 8.36 10.27
C VAL A 127 -8.37 7.11 9.42
N ASP A 128 -8.49 7.22 8.10
CA ASP A 128 -8.88 6.07 7.26
C ASP A 128 -7.76 5.56 6.36
N LEU A 129 -7.09 4.47 6.78
CA LEU A 129 -5.96 3.88 6.09
C LEU A 129 -6.27 2.47 5.61
N HIS A 130 -6.04 2.19 4.34
CA HIS A 130 -6.24 0.88 3.72
C HIS A 130 -4.90 0.29 3.29
N VAL A 131 -4.59 -0.94 3.72
CA VAL A 131 -3.40 -1.70 3.30
C VAL A 131 -3.78 -2.62 2.15
N CYS A 132 -3.66 -2.10 0.92
CA CYS A 132 -3.90 -2.83 -0.32
C CYS A 132 -2.71 -3.75 -0.66
N ALA A 133 -2.47 -4.74 0.20
CA ALA A 133 -1.50 -5.80 0.01
C ALA A 133 -2.17 -7.16 0.19
N CYS A 134 -1.84 -8.13 -0.67
CA CYS A 134 -2.45 -9.45 -0.66
C CYS A 134 -2.30 -10.12 0.73
N GLY A 135 -3.42 -10.53 1.32
CA GLY A 135 -3.47 -11.19 2.63
C GLY A 135 -3.27 -10.26 3.85
N SER A 136 -3.27 -8.94 3.68
CA SER A 136 -3.05 -7.99 4.80
C SER A 136 -4.08 -8.11 5.94
N GLY A 137 -5.26 -8.65 5.65
CA GLY A 137 -6.36 -8.87 6.60
C GLY A 137 -6.52 -10.30 7.11
N TYR A 138 -5.62 -11.24 6.75
CA TYR A 138 -5.70 -12.62 7.26
C TYR A 138 -5.18 -12.70 8.69
N ASP A 139 -5.96 -13.30 9.59
CA ASP A 139 -5.49 -13.73 10.91
C ASP A 139 -4.80 -15.08 10.76
N GLY A 140 -3.64 -15.23 11.40
CA GLY A 140 -2.82 -16.43 11.33
C GLY A 140 -2.76 -17.17 12.65
N SER A 141 -2.07 -18.32 12.66
CA SER A 141 -1.87 -19.08 13.89
C SER A 141 -0.80 -18.47 14.80
N GLU A 142 0.12 -17.70 14.22
CA GLU A 142 1.25 -17.11 14.95
C GLU A 142 1.12 -15.59 15.09
N LEU A 143 0.57 -14.93 14.08
CA LEU A 143 0.56 -13.48 13.96
C LEU A 143 -0.84 -12.97 13.63
N ARG A 144 -1.20 -11.91 14.35
CA ARG A 144 -2.35 -11.07 14.02
C ARG A 144 -2.23 -10.51 12.59
N PRO A 145 -3.37 -10.10 11.98
CA PRO A 145 -3.39 -9.51 10.64
C PRO A 145 -2.36 -8.40 10.48
N TRP A 146 -1.74 -8.33 9.31
CA TRP A 146 -0.68 -7.35 9.03
C TRP A 146 -1.18 -5.92 9.24
N ALA A 147 -2.42 -5.64 8.79
CA ALA A 147 -3.12 -4.38 9.01
C ALA A 147 -3.27 -4.03 10.51
N GLN A 148 -3.68 -4.99 11.35
CA GLN A 148 -3.79 -4.78 12.79
C GLN A 148 -2.43 -4.49 13.43
N ARG A 149 -1.38 -5.22 13.02
CA ARG A 149 -0.02 -4.98 13.51
C ARG A 149 0.50 -3.59 13.09
N LEU A 150 0.16 -3.10 11.90
CA LEU A 150 0.48 -1.72 11.51
C LEU A 150 -0.19 -0.71 12.44
N LEU A 151 -1.49 -0.87 12.70
CA LEU A 151 -2.24 -0.03 13.63
C LEU A 151 -1.59 0.03 15.01
N GLN A 152 -1.21 -1.14 15.56
CA GLN A 152 -0.54 -1.24 16.86
C GLN A 152 0.76 -0.43 16.91
N GLN A 153 1.55 -0.45 15.83
CA GLN A 153 2.80 0.33 15.74
C GLN A 153 2.56 1.84 15.65
N MET A 154 1.39 2.27 15.18
CA MET A 154 1.02 3.68 15.03
C MET A 154 0.19 4.21 16.21
N GLY A 155 -0.35 3.33 17.05
CA GLY A 155 -1.40 3.68 18.01
C GLY A 155 -1.01 4.66 19.12
N SER A 156 0.29 4.82 19.39
CA SER A 156 0.76 5.84 20.34
C SER A 156 0.62 7.27 19.79
N SER A 157 0.72 7.43 18.47
CA SER A 157 0.78 8.74 17.78
C SER A 157 -0.47 9.07 16.97
N TYR A 158 -1.26 8.05 16.59
CA TYR A 158 -2.44 8.22 15.74
C TYR A 158 -3.70 7.65 16.43
N ARG A 159 -4.28 8.43 17.35
CA ARG A 159 -5.34 7.96 18.26
C ARG A 159 -6.66 7.62 17.59
N SER A 160 -6.94 8.19 16.43
CA SER A 160 -8.19 7.99 15.67
C SER A 160 -8.01 7.08 14.45
N LEU A 161 -6.83 6.47 14.29
CA LEU A 161 -6.52 5.68 13.11
C LEU A 161 -7.34 4.40 13.07
N GLN A 162 -7.89 4.14 11.89
CA GLN A 162 -8.44 2.88 11.47
C GLN A 162 -7.58 2.32 10.35
N VAL A 163 -7.28 1.02 10.42
CA VAL A 163 -6.51 0.33 9.38
C VAL A 163 -7.33 -0.81 8.81
N THR A 164 -7.62 -0.76 7.52
CA THR A 164 -8.33 -1.79 6.77
C THR A 164 -7.35 -2.71 6.05
N GLY A 165 -7.44 -4.02 6.29
CA GLY A 165 -6.74 -5.06 5.54
C GLY A 165 -7.70 -5.92 4.72
N TYR A 166 -7.17 -6.72 3.80
CA TYR A 166 -7.98 -7.53 2.88
C TYR A 166 -7.61 -9.01 2.90
N ARG A 167 -8.63 -9.87 2.86
CA ARG A 167 -8.53 -11.34 2.95
C ARG A 167 -8.54 -11.99 1.56
N GLY A 168 -7.39 -11.96 0.89
CA GLY A 168 -7.17 -12.64 -0.39
C GLY A 168 -6.14 -11.93 -1.26
N TRP A 169 -6.19 -12.21 -2.55
CA TRP A 169 -5.29 -11.65 -3.56
C TRP A 169 -5.98 -10.50 -4.28
N PHE A 170 -5.33 -9.36 -4.39
CA PHE A 170 -5.86 -8.28 -5.21
C PHE A 170 -5.85 -8.68 -6.68
N SER A 171 -6.98 -8.48 -7.35
CA SER A 171 -7.12 -8.54 -8.79
C SER A 171 -7.62 -7.18 -9.26
N CYS A 172 -6.81 -6.51 -10.08
CA CYS A 172 -7.04 -5.13 -10.49
C CYS A 172 -6.94 -5.00 -12.01
N SER A 173 -7.85 -4.23 -12.58
CA SER A 173 -7.81 -3.64 -13.92
C SER A 173 -8.31 -2.20 -13.83
N THR A 174 -8.20 -1.44 -14.91
CA THR A 174 -8.71 -0.05 -14.98
C THR A 174 -10.22 0.10 -14.77
N THR A 175 -10.99 -1.01 -14.80
CA THR A 175 -12.45 -0.99 -14.66
C THR A 175 -12.96 -1.78 -13.47
N ARG A 176 -12.11 -2.58 -12.82
CA ARG A 176 -12.53 -3.44 -11.71
C ARG A 176 -11.41 -3.71 -10.73
N VAL A 177 -11.71 -3.56 -9.44
CA VAL A 177 -10.88 -4.06 -8.35
C VAL A 177 -11.68 -5.06 -7.54
N CYS A 178 -11.13 -6.24 -7.31
CA CYS A 178 -11.77 -7.29 -6.52
C CYS A 178 -10.73 -8.14 -5.77
N ILE A 179 -11.20 -8.94 -4.82
CA ILE A 179 -10.37 -9.88 -4.08
C ILE A 179 -10.60 -11.29 -4.60
N LYS A 180 -9.53 -11.93 -5.06
CA LYS A 180 -9.52 -13.32 -5.49
C LYS A 180 -9.17 -14.24 -4.31
N VAL A 181 -9.97 -15.29 -4.12
CA VAL A 181 -9.72 -16.38 -3.16
C VAL A 181 -9.94 -17.70 -3.87
N GLY A 182 -8.87 -18.48 -4.07
CA GLY A 182 -8.90 -19.65 -4.95
C GLY A 182 -9.34 -19.26 -6.36
N THR A 183 -10.47 -19.78 -6.82
CA THR A 183 -11.05 -19.48 -8.14
C THR A 183 -12.15 -18.42 -8.11
N LYS A 184 -12.57 -17.97 -6.92
CA LYS A 184 -13.68 -17.03 -6.74
C LYS A 184 -13.18 -15.60 -6.63
N PHE A 185 -13.99 -14.65 -7.12
CA PHE A 185 -13.75 -13.22 -7.01
C PHE A 185 -14.86 -12.58 -6.17
N TYR A 186 -14.45 -11.70 -5.25
CA TYR A 186 -15.32 -11.02 -4.32
C TYR A 186 -15.15 -9.51 -4.45
N PRO A 187 -16.22 -8.72 -4.25
CA PRO A 187 -16.08 -7.30 -3.94
C PRO A 187 -15.08 -7.08 -2.79
N LEU A 188 -14.47 -5.90 -2.76
CA LEU A 188 -13.42 -5.57 -1.79
C LEU A 188 -13.96 -5.53 -0.37
N GLU A 189 -15.12 -4.90 -0.22
CA GLU A 189 -15.87 -4.73 1.02
C GLU A 189 -16.17 -6.07 1.70
N ASP A 190 -16.56 -7.10 0.95
CA ASP A 190 -16.85 -8.44 1.47
C ASP A 190 -15.63 -9.11 2.11
N ARG A 191 -14.43 -8.69 1.70
CA ARG A 191 -13.15 -9.25 2.16
C ARG A 191 -12.31 -8.26 2.96
N ALA A 192 -12.83 -7.06 3.20
CA ALA A 192 -12.22 -6.07 4.06
C ALA A 192 -12.38 -6.45 5.54
N VAL A 193 -11.38 -6.09 6.35
CA VAL A 193 -11.44 -6.14 7.82
C VAL A 193 -10.77 -4.89 8.33
N THR A 194 -11.51 -4.09 9.11
CA THR A 194 -11.03 -2.82 9.66
C THR A 194 -10.72 -2.98 11.14
N PHE A 195 -9.57 -2.46 11.55
CA PHE A 195 -9.09 -2.45 12.92
C PHE A 195 -9.05 -1.02 13.44
N SER A 196 -9.37 -0.81 14.71
CA SER A 196 -9.35 0.49 15.39
C SER A 196 -8.74 0.35 16.78
N LEU A 197 -8.11 1.40 17.30
CA LEU A 197 -7.57 1.37 18.67
C LEU A 197 -8.74 1.30 19.67
N GLY A 198 -8.95 0.15 20.28
CA GLY A 198 -10.05 -0.09 21.24
C GLY A 198 -10.95 -1.28 20.92
N ASN A 199 -10.78 -1.92 19.75
CA ASN A 199 -11.44 -3.19 19.37
C ASN A 199 -10.40 -4.24 18.96
#